data_AF-A0A7X7I5Y7-F1
#
_entry.id   AF-A0A7X7I5Y7-F1
#
_cell.length_a   1.000
_cell.length_b   1.000
_cell.length_c   1.000
_cell.angle_alpha   90.00
_cell.angle_beta   90.00
_cell.angle_gamma   90.00
#
_symmetry.space_group_name_H-M   'P 1'
#
loop_
_entity.id
_entity.type
_entity.pdbx_description
1 polymer ?
#
loop_
_entity_poly.entity_id
_entity_poly.type
_entity_poly.pdbx_seq_one_letter_code
_entity_poly.pdbx_strand_id
1 'polypeptide(L)'
;MLLYHKADIQNNAWFKDGGEQYQRHSGSYSMYALRNTRTVSVPWMRGTIPSWVTDGLTLSYSGSKLYYIDGQIGAPAQFPRSSSYVLGTVTDRFVPLVATTVYQDMITSQSSTTTVSGMAHIGGIFIPPETTGLGTGVFDLDPDTGLSCSITKNDYEGIVVTKTNGYDYTVEYGYNSFGKLVQFVTSVLTTTSSGFGSREQTTMTLV
;
A
#
# COMPACT_ATOMS: atom_id res chain seq x y z
N MET A 1 -1.48 21.32 4.54
CA MET A 1 -1.03 21.10 3.15
C MET A 1 -0.30 19.76 3.15
N LEU A 2 -0.72 18.79 2.33
CA LEU A 2 -0.19 17.41 2.37
C LEU A 2 0.59 17.08 1.09
N LEU A 3 1.62 16.26 1.24
CA LEU A 3 2.41 15.72 0.13
C LEU A 3 1.67 14.53 -0.51
N TYR A 4 1.60 14.52 -1.83
CA TYR A 4 1.01 13.43 -2.63
C TYR A 4 2.11 12.59 -3.31
N HIS A 5 1.81 11.33 -3.62
CA HIS A 5 2.70 10.41 -4.34
C HIS A 5 1.94 9.77 -5.51
N LYS A 6 2.25 10.18 -6.75
CA LYS A 6 1.88 9.42 -7.95
C LYS A 6 2.96 8.38 -8.23
N ALA A 7 2.61 7.10 -8.19
CA ALA A 7 3.40 6.08 -8.86
C ALA A 7 2.89 5.98 -10.30
N ASP A 8 3.35 6.86 -11.18
CA ASP A 8 2.93 6.86 -12.59
C ASP A 8 3.83 5.94 -13.40
N ILE A 9 3.68 4.60 -13.28
CA ILE A 9 4.55 3.63 -13.95
C ILE A 9 4.34 3.72 -15.46
N GLN A 10 5.20 4.47 -16.14
CA GLN A 10 5.37 4.37 -17.56
C GLN A 10 6.52 3.30 -17.83
N ASN A 11 6.68 2.65 -19.01
CA ASN A 11 7.95 2.03 -19.54
C ASN A 11 8.57 2.69 -20.85
N ASN A 12 9.85 3.15 -20.89
CA ASN A 12 10.48 4.21 -21.75
C ASN A 12 11.48 3.64 -22.77
N ALA A 13 11.23 2.43 -23.24
CA ALA A 13 12.13 1.81 -24.19
C ALA A 13 11.93 2.47 -25.57
N TRP A 14 13.01 3.00 -26.13
CA TRP A 14 13.10 3.36 -27.54
C TRP A 14 13.39 2.11 -28.34
N PHE A 15 12.47 1.71 -29.19
CA PHE A 15 12.64 0.56 -30.08
C PHE A 15 13.06 1.04 -31.47
N LYS A 16 13.83 0.20 -32.17
CA LYS A 16 14.07 0.29 -33.61
C LYS A 16 13.62 -1.01 -34.22
N ASP A 17 12.60 -0.94 -35.06
CA ASP A 17 12.21 -2.02 -35.96
C ASP A 17 11.85 -1.39 -37.30
N GLY A 18 12.25 -2.00 -38.42
CA GLY A 18 11.99 -1.48 -39.78
C GLY A 18 12.62 -0.12 -40.18
N GLY A 19 13.12 0.69 -39.25
CA GLY A 19 13.77 1.99 -39.50
C GLY A 19 13.09 3.20 -38.86
N GLU A 20 11.91 3.03 -38.26
CA GLU A 20 11.21 4.09 -37.54
C GLU A 20 11.61 4.10 -36.05
N GLN A 21 11.68 5.29 -35.44
CA GLN A 21 11.93 5.45 -34.00
C GLN A 21 10.64 5.80 -33.27
N TYR A 22 10.26 4.97 -32.31
CA TYR A 22 9.13 5.23 -31.44
C TYR A 22 9.55 5.29 -29.98
N GLN A 23 9.09 6.34 -29.30
CA GLN A 23 9.24 6.51 -27.86
C GLN A 23 8.08 5.82 -27.13
N ARG A 24 8.37 4.76 -26.38
CA ARG A 24 7.54 4.38 -25.23
C ARG A 24 7.90 5.32 -24.04
N HIS A 25 6.99 5.66 -23.12
CA HIS A 25 7.11 6.41 -21.81
C HIS A 25 7.49 5.61 -20.55
N SER A 26 8.50 5.93 -19.66
CA SER A 26 8.90 5.54 -18.21
C SER A 26 9.67 6.70 -17.56
N GLY A 27 9.88 6.87 -16.27
CA GLY A 27 9.78 6.00 -15.11
C GLY A 27 8.37 5.78 -14.60
N SER A 28 8.32 5.35 -13.34
CA SER A 28 7.40 5.96 -12.37
C SER A 28 7.63 7.48 -12.33
N TYR A 29 6.88 8.27 -13.09
CA TYR A 29 6.97 9.74 -13.04
C TYR A 29 6.13 10.29 -11.88
N SER A 30 6.77 10.42 -10.71
CA SER A 30 6.17 11.09 -9.55
C SER A 30 6.12 12.61 -9.76
N MET A 31 5.06 13.11 -10.39
CA MET A 31 4.75 14.55 -10.41
C MET A 31 4.16 14.98 -9.06
N TYR A 32 4.91 15.79 -8.32
CA TYR A 32 4.46 16.38 -7.05
C TYR A 32 3.77 17.73 -7.31
N ALA A 33 2.45 17.78 -7.16
CA ALA A 33 1.67 19.02 -7.22
C ALA A 33 0.88 19.21 -5.92
N LEU A 34 0.95 20.41 -5.35
CA LEU A 34 0.20 20.78 -4.15
C LEU A 34 -1.13 21.41 -4.58
N ARG A 35 -2.23 20.69 -4.37
CA ARG A 35 -3.60 21.14 -4.69
C ARG A 35 -4.49 21.06 -3.45
N ASN A 36 -5.34 22.06 -3.25
CA ASN A 36 -6.28 22.13 -2.13
C ASN A 36 -7.67 21.62 -2.54
N THR A 37 -7.71 20.50 -3.27
CA THR A 37 -8.91 19.91 -3.90
C THR A 37 -9.45 18.70 -3.14
N ARG A 38 -8.63 18.08 -2.27
CA ARG A 38 -8.95 16.84 -1.55
C ARG A 38 -9.45 17.10 -0.13
N THR A 39 -10.59 16.50 0.21
CA THR A 39 -11.15 16.52 1.57
C THR A 39 -10.63 15.32 2.37
N VAL A 40 -9.50 15.49 3.05
CA VAL A 40 -8.96 14.45 3.95
C VAL A 40 -9.59 14.59 5.33
N SER A 41 -10.38 13.60 5.76
CA SER A 41 -10.99 13.55 7.10
C SER A 41 -10.80 12.19 7.75
N VAL A 42 -9.55 11.83 8.08
CA VAL A 42 -9.22 10.56 8.77
C VAL A 42 -9.93 10.53 10.14
N PRO A 43 -10.93 9.66 10.34
CA PRO A 43 -11.88 9.80 11.46
C PRO A 43 -11.24 9.52 12.83
N TRP A 44 -10.10 8.82 12.85
CA TRP A 44 -9.33 8.50 14.04
C TRP A 44 -8.12 9.42 14.30
N MET A 45 -7.94 10.51 13.55
CA MET A 45 -6.76 11.40 13.68
C MET A 45 -6.54 12.02 15.08
N ARG A 46 -7.55 11.94 15.96
CA ARG A 46 -7.54 12.42 17.35
C ARG A 46 -7.49 11.30 18.41
N GLY A 47 -7.40 10.03 18.00
CA GLY A 47 -7.25 8.91 18.92
C GLY A 47 -5.88 8.88 19.59
N THR A 48 -5.53 7.73 20.17
CA THR A 48 -4.26 7.51 20.85
C THR A 48 -3.37 6.50 20.11
N ILE A 49 -2.06 6.56 20.33
CA ILE A 49 -1.17 5.48 19.88
C ILE A 49 -1.51 4.22 20.71
N PRO A 50 -1.73 3.04 20.10
CA PRO A 50 -1.99 1.82 20.85
C PRO A 50 -0.88 1.47 21.82
N SER A 51 -1.23 1.00 23.02
CA SER A 51 -0.28 0.71 24.11
C SER A 51 0.76 -0.38 23.82
N TRP A 52 0.58 -1.18 22.75
CA TRP A 52 1.57 -2.15 22.29
C TRP A 52 2.69 -1.54 21.43
N VAL A 53 2.54 -0.29 20.98
CA VAL A 53 3.53 0.43 20.17
C VAL A 53 4.61 0.98 21.09
N THR A 54 5.79 0.36 21.10
CA THR A 54 6.93 0.72 21.96
C THR A 54 8.21 0.92 21.16
N ASP A 55 9.11 1.76 21.66
CA ASP A 55 10.47 1.95 21.14
C ASP A 55 11.18 0.60 20.90
N GLY A 56 11.85 0.47 19.75
CA GLY A 56 12.64 -0.71 19.39
C GLY A 56 11.83 -1.97 19.03
N LEU A 57 10.49 -1.93 19.13
CA LEU A 57 9.65 -3.06 18.72
C LEU A 57 9.92 -3.40 17.25
N THR A 58 10.04 -4.70 16.97
CA THR A 58 10.13 -5.21 15.60
C THR A 58 8.86 -5.97 15.25
N LEU A 59 8.22 -5.59 14.14
CA LEU A 59 7.12 -6.35 13.54
C LEU A 59 7.63 -7.06 12.29
N SER A 60 7.41 -8.37 12.20
CA SER A 60 7.80 -9.19 11.05
C SER A 60 6.56 -9.61 10.27
N TYR A 61 6.58 -9.38 8.97
CA TYR A 61 5.55 -9.81 8.04
C TYR A 61 6.15 -10.77 7.03
N SER A 62 5.40 -11.81 6.67
CA SER A 62 5.74 -12.75 5.61
C SER A 62 4.58 -12.97 4.67
N GLY A 63 4.88 -13.42 3.46
CA GLY A 63 3.88 -13.72 2.47
C GLY A 63 4.50 -13.87 1.10
N SER A 64 3.77 -13.44 0.07
CA SER A 64 4.24 -13.59 -1.30
C SER A 64 3.62 -12.60 -2.26
N LYS A 65 4.30 -12.47 -3.40
CA LYS A 65 3.87 -11.75 -4.58
C LYS A 65 3.43 -12.76 -5.64
N LEU A 66 2.22 -12.59 -6.15
CA LEU A 66 1.57 -13.45 -7.14
C LEU A 66 1.38 -12.68 -8.45
N TYR A 67 1.72 -13.32 -9.56
CA TYR A 67 1.49 -12.81 -10.91
C TYR A 67 0.52 -13.72 -11.65
N TYR A 68 -0.62 -13.15 -12.04
CA TYR A 68 -1.61 -13.75 -12.92
C TYR A 68 -1.47 -13.08 -14.29
N ILE A 69 -1.18 -13.84 -15.34
CA ILE A 69 -1.10 -13.34 -16.72
C ILE A 69 -2.31 -13.87 -17.50
N ASP A 70 -2.98 -13.02 -18.28
CA ASP A 70 -4.10 -13.45 -19.11
C ASP A 70 -3.66 -14.50 -20.14
N GLY A 71 -4.41 -15.61 -20.23
CA GLY A 71 -4.07 -16.75 -21.07
C GLY A 71 -3.05 -17.74 -20.45
N GLN A 72 -2.53 -17.48 -19.25
CA GLN A 72 -1.72 -18.45 -18.53
C GLN A 72 -2.54 -19.68 -18.13
N ILE A 73 -2.02 -20.88 -18.48
CA ILE A 73 -2.58 -22.16 -18.04
C ILE A 73 -1.77 -22.65 -16.84
N GLY A 74 -2.42 -22.87 -15.70
CA GLY A 74 -1.80 -23.37 -14.47
C GLY A 74 -1.85 -22.36 -13.33
N ALA A 75 -1.09 -22.62 -12.26
CA ALA A 75 -1.01 -21.73 -11.10
C ALA A 75 -0.26 -20.42 -11.44
N PRO A 76 -0.61 -19.28 -10.81
CA PRO A 76 0.13 -18.02 -10.96
C PRO A 76 1.58 -18.17 -10.51
N ALA A 77 2.48 -17.36 -11.06
CA ALA A 77 3.87 -17.33 -10.58
C ALA A 77 3.92 -16.70 -9.18
N GLN A 78 4.61 -17.35 -8.24
CA GLN A 78 4.67 -16.95 -6.83
C GLN A 78 6.10 -16.70 -6.37
N PHE A 79 6.34 -15.53 -5.78
CA PHE A 79 7.64 -15.10 -5.27
C PHE A 79 7.52 -14.78 -3.77
N PRO A 80 8.25 -15.49 -2.88
CA PRO A 80 8.23 -15.22 -1.45
C PRO A 80 8.72 -13.81 -1.09
N ARG A 81 8.11 -13.23 -0.06
CA ARG A 81 8.46 -11.90 0.43
C ARG A 81 8.39 -11.85 1.96
N SER A 82 9.35 -11.16 2.57
CA SER A 82 9.33 -10.84 4.00
C SER A 82 9.66 -9.36 4.22
N SER A 83 9.12 -8.78 5.29
CA SER A 83 9.41 -7.41 5.70
C SER A 83 9.52 -7.33 7.22
N SER A 84 10.58 -6.68 7.73
CA SER A 84 10.68 -6.27 9.12
C SER A 84 10.49 -4.76 9.25
N TYR A 85 9.75 -4.34 10.27
CA TYR A 85 9.48 -2.95 10.61
C TYR A 85 10.02 -2.71 12.01
N VAL A 86 11.15 -2.01 12.11
CA VAL A 86 11.77 -1.65 13.39
C VAL A 86 11.31 -0.25 13.78
N LEU A 87 10.60 -0.14 14.90
CA LEU A 87 10.08 1.12 15.43
C LEU A 87 11.19 1.90 16.12
N GLY A 88 11.34 3.17 15.76
CA GLY A 88 12.15 4.14 16.51
C GLY A 88 11.39 4.71 17.71
N THR A 89 11.79 5.90 18.16
CA THR A 89 11.18 6.57 19.32
C THR A 89 9.72 6.93 19.07
N VAL A 90 8.83 6.43 19.92
CA VAL A 90 7.39 6.70 19.87
C VAL A 90 7.11 8.14 20.37
N THR A 91 6.28 8.87 19.62
CA THR A 91 5.80 10.22 20.00
C THR A 91 4.34 10.17 20.45
N ASP A 92 3.66 11.30 20.63
CA ASP A 92 2.21 11.33 20.86
C ASP A 92 1.35 11.12 19.59
N ARG A 93 1.94 11.26 18.39
CA ARG A 93 1.21 11.22 17.10
C ARG A 93 1.69 10.18 16.11
N PHE A 94 2.97 9.83 16.15
CA PHE A 94 3.62 8.96 15.18
C PHE A 94 4.82 8.21 15.75
N VAL A 95 5.28 7.20 15.02
CA VAL A 95 6.55 6.50 15.23
C VAL A 95 7.31 6.48 13.89
N PRO A 96 8.56 6.96 13.82
CA PRO A 96 9.43 6.69 12.69
C PRO A 96 9.81 5.21 12.71
N LEU A 97 9.96 4.58 11.55
CA LEU A 97 10.34 3.17 11.48
C LEU A 97 11.25 2.91 10.27
N VAL A 98 12.10 1.90 10.41
CA VAL A 98 12.89 1.36 9.30
C VAL A 98 12.17 0.11 8.79
N ALA A 99 11.66 0.19 7.57
CA ALA A 99 11.05 -0.94 6.87
C ALA A 99 12.10 -1.59 5.99
N THR A 100 12.47 -2.83 6.30
CA THR A 100 13.42 -3.63 5.53
C THR A 100 12.69 -4.78 4.89
N THR A 101 12.71 -4.88 3.56
CA THR A 101 12.02 -5.93 2.80
C THR A 101 13.04 -6.81 2.08
N VAL A 102 12.87 -8.13 2.19
CA VAL A 102 13.54 -9.13 1.34
C VAL A 102 12.52 -9.67 0.35
N TYR A 103 12.91 -9.73 -0.93
CA TYR A 103 12.10 -10.21 -2.03
C TYR A 103 12.89 -11.28 -2.79
N GLN A 104 12.28 -12.46 -2.93
CA GLN A 104 12.84 -13.62 -3.63
C GLN A 104 12.17 -13.72 -5.00
N ASP A 105 12.43 -12.71 -5.84
CA ASP A 105 12.01 -12.66 -7.24
C ASP A 105 12.99 -13.52 -8.07
N MET A 106 13.29 -13.16 -9.33
CA MET A 106 14.36 -13.84 -10.10
C MET A 106 15.76 -13.74 -9.46
N ILE A 107 15.99 -12.76 -8.59
CA ILE A 107 17.21 -12.58 -7.81
C ILE A 107 16.81 -12.16 -6.39
N THR A 108 17.29 -12.87 -5.37
CA THR A 108 17.10 -12.44 -3.97
C THR A 108 17.69 -11.06 -3.75
N SER A 109 16.84 -10.11 -3.38
CA SER A 109 17.20 -8.70 -3.22
C SER A 109 16.60 -8.14 -1.94
N GLN A 110 17.21 -7.07 -1.43
CA GLN A 110 16.82 -6.41 -0.19
C GLN A 110 16.73 -4.90 -0.39
N SER A 111 15.70 -4.27 0.16
CA SER A 111 15.62 -2.82 0.31
C SER A 111 15.39 -2.46 1.77
N SER A 112 15.85 -1.28 2.15
CA SER A 112 15.56 -0.67 3.44
C SER A 112 15.16 0.78 3.22
N THR A 113 14.10 1.23 3.89
CA THR A 113 13.59 2.59 3.77
C THR A 113 13.11 3.11 5.12
N THR A 114 13.37 4.38 5.38
CA THR A 114 12.82 5.07 6.55
C THR A 114 11.44 5.62 6.19
N THR A 115 10.44 5.28 7.00
CA THR A 115 9.07 5.77 6.85
C THR A 115 8.47 6.08 8.22
N VAL A 116 7.20 6.48 8.28
CA VAL A 116 6.50 6.88 9.50
C VAL A 116 5.15 6.20 9.55
N SER A 117 4.76 5.67 10.70
CA SER A 117 3.37 5.29 11.00
C SER A 117 2.81 6.24 12.04
N GLY A 118 1.56 6.68 11.91
CA GLY A 118 0.97 7.63 12.83
C GLY A 118 -0.54 7.72 12.70
N MET A 119 -1.16 8.43 13.63
CA MET A 119 -2.63 8.42 13.79
C MET A 119 -3.38 9.06 12.62
N ALA A 120 -2.70 9.85 11.77
CA ALA A 120 -3.24 10.39 10.52
C ALA A 120 -2.81 9.60 9.26
N HIS A 121 -2.04 8.50 9.40
CA HIS A 121 -1.56 7.71 8.28
C HIS A 121 -2.60 6.65 7.88
N ILE A 122 -3.13 6.78 6.67
CA ILE A 122 -3.95 5.74 6.03
C ILE A 122 -3.03 4.60 5.60
N GLY A 123 -3.14 3.43 6.24
CA GLY A 123 -2.28 2.28 5.93
C GLY A 123 -0.98 2.19 6.74
N GLY A 124 -0.93 2.80 7.93
CA GLY A 124 0.17 2.62 8.86
C GLY A 124 0.27 1.20 9.43
N ILE A 125 1.34 0.90 10.17
CA ILE A 125 1.45 -0.37 10.93
C ILE A 125 0.48 -0.43 12.12
N PHE A 126 -0.15 0.69 12.45
CA PHE A 126 -1.22 0.78 13.44
C PHE A 126 -2.29 1.79 13.06
N ILE A 127 -3.48 1.60 13.63
CA ILE A 127 -4.54 2.61 13.78
C ILE A 127 -4.86 2.76 15.28
N PRO A 128 -5.38 3.91 15.72
CA PRO A 128 -5.79 4.13 17.11
C PRO A 128 -6.89 3.15 17.57
N PRO A 129 -6.90 2.66 18.82
CA PRO A 129 -7.88 1.67 19.26
C PRO A 129 -9.33 2.17 19.21
N GLU A 130 -9.53 3.49 19.26
CA GLU A 130 -10.84 4.14 19.16
C GLU A 130 -11.51 3.95 17.79
N THR A 131 -10.77 3.48 16.78
CA THR A 131 -11.33 3.10 15.47
C THR A 131 -12.41 2.03 15.53
N THR A 132 -12.38 1.17 16.55
CA THR A 132 -13.39 0.14 16.80
C THR A 132 -14.81 0.70 16.96
N GLY A 133 -14.95 1.96 17.41
CA GLY A 133 -16.23 2.65 17.54
C GLY A 133 -16.78 3.30 16.26
N LEU A 134 -16.12 3.15 15.10
CA LEU A 134 -16.48 3.82 13.86
C LEU A 134 -17.39 2.97 12.96
N GLY A 135 -18.26 3.63 12.18
CA GLY A 135 -19.00 2.97 11.11
C GLY A 135 -18.13 2.65 9.88
N THR A 136 -18.61 1.76 9.01
CA THR A 136 -18.07 1.60 7.66
C THR A 136 -18.41 2.81 6.79
N GLY A 137 -17.61 3.09 5.76
CA GLY A 137 -17.83 4.21 4.84
C GLY A 137 -16.55 4.85 4.29
N VAL A 138 -16.70 5.69 3.27
CA VAL A 138 -15.62 6.51 2.68
C VAL A 138 -15.36 7.72 3.59
N PHE A 139 -14.09 7.97 3.92
CA PHE A 139 -13.67 9.10 4.77
C PHE A 139 -12.66 10.04 4.09
N ASP A 140 -12.19 9.67 2.90
CA ASP A 140 -11.23 10.42 2.10
C ASP A 140 -11.43 10.06 0.62
N LEU A 141 -11.47 11.09 -0.23
CA LEU A 141 -11.61 10.95 -1.68
C LEU A 141 -10.76 12.03 -2.36
N ASP A 142 -9.85 11.57 -3.22
CA ASP A 142 -8.98 12.39 -4.05
C ASP A 142 -9.64 12.58 -5.43
N PRO A 143 -10.22 13.76 -5.73
CA PRO A 143 -10.97 13.97 -6.97
C PRO A 143 -10.07 14.06 -8.23
N ASP A 144 -8.78 14.33 -8.06
CA ASP A 144 -7.82 14.41 -9.17
C ASP A 144 -7.36 13.01 -9.63
N THR A 145 -7.34 12.02 -8.73
CA THR A 145 -6.86 10.65 -9.00
C THR A 145 -7.92 9.54 -8.92
N GLY A 146 -9.11 9.86 -8.42
CA GLY A 146 -10.16 8.87 -8.11
C GLY A 146 -9.84 7.98 -6.91
N LEU A 147 -8.71 8.18 -6.21
CA LEU A 147 -8.36 7.38 -5.04
C LEU A 147 -9.30 7.70 -3.87
N SER A 148 -10.05 6.69 -3.47
CA SER A 148 -10.89 6.69 -2.27
C SER A 148 -10.22 5.88 -1.16
N CYS A 149 -10.43 6.30 0.09
CA CYS A 149 -10.12 5.51 1.28
C CYS A 149 -11.37 5.33 2.14
N SER A 150 -11.63 4.10 2.55
CA SER A 150 -12.84 3.72 3.29
C SER A 150 -12.55 2.68 4.38
N ILE A 151 -13.39 2.68 5.42
CA ILE A 151 -13.52 1.51 6.30
C ILE A 151 -14.52 0.58 5.61
N THR A 152 -14.07 -0.58 5.14
CA THR A 152 -14.90 -1.57 4.44
C THR A 152 -15.41 -2.66 5.36
N LYS A 153 -14.69 -2.94 6.45
CA LYS A 153 -15.09 -3.83 7.54
C LYS A 153 -14.73 -3.19 8.89
N ASN A 154 -15.63 -3.27 9.86
CA ASN A 154 -15.33 -3.06 11.28
C ASN A 154 -16.30 -3.94 12.08
N ASP A 155 -15.78 -5.03 12.64
CA ASP A 155 -16.52 -5.98 13.46
C ASP A 155 -15.60 -6.66 14.49
N TYR A 156 -16.07 -7.74 15.11
CA TYR A 156 -15.33 -8.46 16.16
C TYR A 156 -14.03 -9.13 15.66
N GLU A 157 -13.88 -9.35 14.35
CA GLU A 157 -12.66 -9.91 13.75
C GLU A 157 -11.59 -8.83 13.50
N GLY A 158 -12.01 -7.57 13.41
CA GLY A 158 -11.15 -6.41 13.27
C GLY A 158 -11.66 -5.41 12.24
N ILE A 159 -10.72 -4.60 11.74
CA ILE A 159 -10.99 -3.45 10.88
C ILE A 159 -10.25 -3.63 9.56
N VAL A 160 -10.93 -3.43 8.44
CA VAL A 160 -10.31 -3.33 7.12
C VAL A 160 -10.46 -1.91 6.61
N VAL A 161 -9.31 -1.27 6.36
CA VAL A 161 -9.23 0.00 5.64
C VAL A 161 -8.84 -0.31 4.20
N THR A 162 -9.69 0.04 3.24
CA THR A 162 -9.41 -0.13 1.81
C THR A 162 -9.04 1.22 1.19
N LYS A 163 -8.02 1.23 0.36
CA LYS A 163 -7.62 2.35 -0.50
C LYS A 163 -7.66 1.89 -1.95
N THR A 164 -8.52 2.49 -2.78
CA THR A 164 -8.74 2.04 -4.16
C THR A 164 -9.10 3.18 -5.10
N ASN A 165 -8.75 3.06 -6.38
CA ASN A 165 -9.29 3.93 -7.44
C ASN A 165 -10.52 3.33 -8.14
N GLY A 166 -11.01 2.18 -7.69
CA GLY A 166 -12.18 1.49 -8.25
C GLY A 166 -11.94 0.83 -9.61
N TYR A 167 -10.70 0.81 -10.12
CA TYR A 167 -10.37 0.30 -11.45
C TYR A 167 -9.24 -0.73 -11.44
N ASP A 168 -7.99 -0.29 -11.26
CA ASP A 168 -6.79 -1.11 -11.40
C ASP A 168 -5.92 -1.18 -10.13
N TYR A 169 -6.20 -0.39 -9.11
CA TYR A 169 -5.41 -0.32 -7.89
C TYR A 169 -6.29 -0.46 -6.64
N THR A 170 -5.95 -1.43 -5.79
CA THR A 170 -6.55 -1.61 -4.46
C THR A 170 -5.49 -2.03 -3.45
N VAL A 171 -5.50 -1.41 -2.28
CA VAL A 171 -4.79 -1.91 -1.09
C VAL A 171 -5.77 -2.05 0.07
N GLU A 172 -5.75 -3.20 0.71
CA GLU A 172 -6.50 -3.49 1.92
C GLU A 172 -5.52 -3.63 3.09
N TYR A 173 -5.82 -2.94 4.19
CA TYR A 173 -5.07 -2.97 5.43
C TYR A 173 -5.97 -3.56 6.51
N GLY A 174 -5.70 -4.80 6.91
CA GLY A 174 -6.41 -5.52 7.97
C GLY A 174 -5.74 -5.32 9.32
N TYR A 175 -6.48 -4.76 10.27
CA TYR A 175 -6.06 -4.52 11.65
C TYR A 175 -6.87 -5.37 12.61
N ASN A 176 -6.25 -5.87 13.68
CA ASN A 176 -6.99 -6.51 14.77
C ASN A 176 -7.67 -5.46 15.68
N SER A 177 -8.43 -5.94 16.66
CA SER A 177 -9.14 -5.11 17.65
C SER A 177 -8.24 -4.20 18.52
N PHE A 178 -6.92 -4.44 18.55
CA PHE A 178 -5.93 -3.57 19.21
C PHE A 178 -5.33 -2.53 18.25
N GLY A 179 -5.89 -2.37 17.05
CA GLY A 179 -5.42 -1.46 16.03
C GLY A 179 -4.08 -1.86 15.40
N LYS A 180 -3.63 -3.12 15.54
CA LYS A 180 -2.37 -3.62 14.98
C LYS A 180 -2.58 -4.16 13.58
N LEU A 181 -1.77 -3.69 12.61
CA LEU A 181 -1.81 -4.20 11.24
C LEU A 181 -1.38 -5.68 11.25
N VAL A 182 -2.33 -6.58 10.98
CA VAL A 182 -2.10 -8.04 10.92
C VAL A 182 -1.94 -8.53 9.49
N GLN A 183 -2.50 -7.84 8.50
CA GLN A 183 -2.34 -8.17 7.10
C GLN A 183 -2.41 -6.91 6.23
N PHE A 184 -1.68 -6.90 5.11
CA PHE A 184 -2.02 -6.04 3.99
C PHE A 184 -2.01 -6.80 2.67
N VAL A 185 -2.95 -6.46 1.80
CA VAL A 185 -3.09 -7.03 0.45
C VAL A 185 -3.09 -5.87 -0.55
N THR A 186 -2.10 -5.86 -1.45
CA THR A 186 -2.03 -4.94 -2.58
C THR A 186 -2.38 -5.70 -3.85
N SER A 187 -3.34 -5.21 -4.62
CA SER A 187 -3.63 -5.67 -5.99
C SER A 187 -3.42 -4.53 -6.98
N VAL A 188 -2.68 -4.82 -8.04
CA VAL A 188 -2.49 -3.93 -9.19
C VAL A 188 -2.83 -4.71 -10.46
N LEU A 189 -3.74 -4.17 -11.28
CA LEU A 189 -4.01 -4.64 -12.63
C LEU A 189 -3.22 -3.79 -13.62
N THR A 190 -2.68 -4.42 -14.65
CA THR A 190 -2.03 -3.74 -15.78
C THR A 190 -2.62 -4.31 -17.04
N THR A 191 -3.19 -3.47 -17.90
CA THR A 191 -3.70 -3.85 -19.22
C THR A 191 -2.81 -3.32 -20.33
N THR A 192 -2.55 -4.15 -21.35
CA THR A 192 -1.83 -3.74 -22.55
C THR A 192 -2.78 -3.18 -23.60
N SER A 193 -2.26 -2.38 -24.54
CA SER A 193 -3.04 -1.87 -25.69
C SER A 193 -3.58 -2.99 -26.59
N SER A 194 -3.04 -4.21 -26.50
CA SER A 194 -3.52 -5.43 -27.17
C SER A 194 -4.61 -6.18 -26.38
N GLY A 195 -5.12 -5.62 -25.28
CA GLY A 195 -6.22 -6.19 -24.49
C GLY A 195 -5.81 -7.29 -23.49
N PHE A 196 -4.60 -7.84 -23.60
CA PHE A 196 -4.06 -8.77 -22.60
C PHE A 196 -3.64 -8.01 -21.33
N GLY A 197 -4.06 -8.51 -20.18
CA GLY A 197 -3.70 -7.98 -18.87
C GLY A 197 -2.80 -8.88 -18.04
N SER A 198 -2.36 -8.32 -16.92
CA SER A 198 -1.72 -9.03 -15.82
C SER A 198 -2.19 -8.44 -14.50
N ARG A 199 -2.51 -9.30 -13.51
CA ARG A 199 -2.73 -8.88 -12.14
C ARG A 199 -1.52 -9.25 -11.28
N GLU A 200 -0.96 -8.27 -10.61
CA GLU A 200 -0.01 -8.42 -9.51
C GLU A 200 -0.78 -8.38 -8.19
N GLN A 201 -0.61 -9.38 -7.33
CA GLN A 201 -1.13 -9.36 -5.96
C GLN A 201 0.00 -9.64 -4.96
N THR A 202 0.26 -8.70 -4.05
CA THR A 202 1.12 -8.92 -2.88
C THR A 202 0.25 -9.12 -1.65
N THR A 203 0.43 -10.22 -0.93
CA THR A 203 -0.18 -10.46 0.39
C THR A 203 0.93 -10.59 1.41
N MET A 204 0.85 -9.84 2.50
CA MET A 204 1.79 -9.85 3.63
C MET A 204 1.03 -9.95 4.95
N THR A 205 1.35 -10.94 5.78
CA THR A 205 0.69 -11.23 7.05
C THR A 205 1.72 -11.18 8.19
N LEU A 206 1.33 -10.63 9.34
CA LEU A 206 2.15 -10.57 10.56
C LEU A 206 2.48 -11.99 11.05
N VAL A 207 3.72 -12.18 11.54
CA VAL A 207 4.26 -13.44 12.07
C VAL A 207 4.57 -13.31 13.55
#